data_AF-A0A1I6R2K6-F1
#
_entry.id   AF-A0A1I6R2K6-F1
#
_cell.length_a   1.000
_cell.length_b   1.000
_cell.length_c   1.000
_cell.angle_alpha   90.00
_cell.angle_beta   90.00
_cell.angle_gamma   90.00
#
_symmetry.space_group_name_H-M   'P 1'
#
loop_
_entity.id
_entity.type
_entity.pdbx_description
1 polymer ?
#
loop_
_entity_poly.entity_id
_entity_poly.type
_entity_poly.pdbx_seq_one_letter_code
_entity_poly.pdbx_strand_id
1 'polypeptide(L)'
;MLLQCRLHGELREILPQIDTNVQALFRMSEKDDLGTATSVLERVQAVQETLYHQNLVGRYPEVHEVVSFMYLSCFSLLYMEGESFITYREEMKRRYKTLLRTFRFFPQYGYSRQIKRRISNL
;
A
#
# COMPACT_ATOMS: atom_id res chain seq x y z
N MET A 1 -8.30 -14.39 21.76
CA MET A 1 -9.17 -14.65 20.59
C MET A 1 -9.99 -13.43 20.17
N LEU A 2 -10.64 -12.66 21.07
CA LEU A 2 -11.45 -11.48 20.66
C LEU A 2 -10.66 -10.34 20.01
N LEU A 3 -9.40 -10.10 20.41
CA LEU A 3 -8.52 -9.10 19.80
C LEU A 3 -8.18 -9.45 18.34
N GLN A 4 -7.96 -10.72 18.03
CA GLN A 4 -7.68 -11.18 16.66
C GLN A 4 -8.87 -10.92 15.72
N CYS A 5 -10.11 -11.16 16.16
CA CYS A 5 -11.31 -10.86 15.37
C CYS A 5 -11.53 -9.36 15.09
N ARG A 6 -11.12 -8.46 16.00
CA ARG A 6 -11.17 -7.00 15.76
C ARG A 6 -10.09 -6.53 14.78
N LEU A 7 -8.87 -7.02 14.95
CA LEU A 7 -7.76 -6.75 14.02
C LEU A 7 -8.09 -7.22 12.58
N HIS A 8 -8.95 -8.24 12.45
CA HIS A 8 -9.46 -8.72 11.16
C HIS A 8 -10.46 -7.80 10.47
N GLY A 9 -11.26 -7.01 11.20
CA GLY A 9 -12.23 -6.10 10.60
C GLY A 9 -11.55 -4.87 10.00
N GLU A 10 -10.71 -4.21 10.80
CA GLU A 10 -10.11 -2.91 10.49
C GLU A 10 -9.22 -2.94 9.23
N LEU A 11 -8.42 -4.00 9.06
CA LEU A 11 -7.50 -4.13 7.92
C LEU A 11 -8.13 -4.78 6.68
N ARG A 12 -9.28 -5.45 6.83
CA ARG A 12 -9.93 -6.17 5.72
C ARG A 12 -10.40 -5.22 4.62
N GLU A 13 -10.78 -4.00 4.98
CA GLU A 13 -11.21 -2.98 4.04
C GLU A 13 -10.04 -2.21 3.42
N ILE A 14 -8.94 -2.07 4.16
CA ILE A 14 -7.78 -1.26 3.78
C ILE A 14 -6.80 -2.03 2.88
N LEU A 15 -6.50 -3.29 3.21
CA LEU A 15 -5.49 -4.08 2.49
C LEU A 15 -5.80 -4.29 1.00
N PRO A 16 -7.06 -4.55 0.56
CA PRO A 16 -7.39 -4.63 -0.86
C PRO A 16 -7.16 -3.31 -1.61
N GLN A 17 -7.42 -2.17 -0.95
CA GLN A 17 -7.22 -0.84 -1.54
C GLN A 17 -5.72 -0.56 -1.72
N ILE A 18 -4.92 -0.85 -0.68
CA ILE A 18 -3.45 -0.76 -0.75
C ILE A 18 -2.91 -1.64 -1.87
N ASP A 19 -3.32 -2.90 -1.93
CA ASP A 19 -2.87 -3.80 -2.97
C ASP A 19 -3.22 -3.29 -4.38
N THR A 20 -4.45 -2.81 -4.58
CA THR A 20 -4.88 -2.25 -5.87
C THR A 20 -4.02 -1.06 -6.28
N ASN A 21 -3.75 -0.15 -5.34
CA ASN A 21 -2.97 1.06 -5.59
C ASN A 21 -1.49 0.75 -5.84
N VAL A 22 -0.91 -0.19 -5.08
CA VAL A 22 0.46 -0.67 -5.29
C VAL A 22 0.61 -1.30 -6.68
N GLN A 23 -0.35 -2.14 -7.09
CA GLN A 23 -0.32 -2.75 -8.42
C GLN A 23 -0.47 -1.71 -9.54
N ALA A 24 -1.29 -0.68 -9.33
CA ALA A 24 -1.40 0.43 -10.28
C ALA A 24 -0.05 1.15 -10.42
N LEU A 25 0.60 1.51 -9.31
CA LEU A 25 1.92 2.17 -9.33
C LEU A 25 3.02 1.33 -9.97
N PHE A 26 2.99 0.00 -9.83
CA PHE A 26 3.96 -0.87 -10.50
C PHE A 26 3.77 -0.98 -12.00
N ARG A 27 2.54 -0.79 -12.49
CA ARG A 27 2.24 -0.82 -13.93
C ARG A 27 2.54 0.51 -14.61
N MET A 28 2.70 1.58 -13.84
CA MET A 28 2.96 2.90 -14.38
C MET A 28 4.39 3.02 -14.92
N SER A 29 4.50 3.51 -16.15
CA SER A 29 5.74 4.00 -16.73
C SER A 29 5.81 5.53 -16.59
N GLU A 30 7.02 6.09 -16.42
CA GLU A 30 7.22 7.53 -16.18
C GLU A 30 6.61 8.44 -17.26
N LYS A 31 6.42 7.93 -18.47
CA LYS A 31 5.86 8.66 -19.60
C LYS A 31 4.40 8.23 -19.77
N ASP A 32 3.47 9.17 -19.60
CA ASP A 32 2.02 9.09 -19.91
C ASP A 32 1.04 8.58 -18.84
N ASP A 33 1.44 8.40 -17.58
CA ASP A 33 0.54 7.88 -16.53
C ASP A 33 -0.01 8.93 -15.54
N LEU A 34 0.02 10.23 -15.86
CA LEU A 34 -0.41 11.30 -14.93
C LEU A 34 -1.87 11.14 -14.46
N GLY A 35 -2.80 10.77 -15.36
CA GLY A 35 -4.20 10.52 -14.97
C GLY A 35 -4.36 9.36 -13.99
N THR A 36 -3.60 8.28 -14.21
CA THR A 36 -3.53 7.14 -13.29
C THR A 36 -2.93 7.58 -11.94
N ALA A 37 -1.89 8.43 -11.97
CA ALA A 37 -1.22 8.93 -10.78
C ALA A 37 -2.17 9.75 -9.89
N THR A 38 -2.99 10.63 -10.49
CA THR A 38 -4.01 11.41 -9.79
C THR A 38 -5.04 10.52 -9.13
N SER A 39 -5.59 9.54 -9.87
CA SER A 39 -6.58 8.61 -9.32
C SER A 39 -6.00 7.72 -8.20
N VAL A 40 -4.73 7.33 -8.30
CA VAL A 40 -4.06 6.62 -7.20
C VAL A 40 -3.86 7.55 -6.01
N LEU A 41 -3.44 8.81 -6.22
CA LEU A 41 -3.23 9.78 -5.16
C LEU A 41 -4.49 10.01 -4.32
N GLU A 42 -5.64 10.24 -4.97
CA GLU A 42 -6.93 10.44 -4.29
C GLU A 42 -7.30 9.24 -3.42
N ARG A 43 -7.16 8.02 -3.96
CA ARG A 43 -7.44 6.78 -3.21
C ARG A 43 -6.47 6.58 -2.06
N VAL A 44 -5.19 6.91 -2.25
CA VAL A 44 -4.17 6.84 -1.21
C VAL A 44 -4.47 7.83 -0.08
N GLN A 45 -4.90 9.05 -0.40
CA GLN A 45 -5.31 10.06 0.59
C GLN A 45 -6.51 9.59 1.40
N ALA A 46 -7.54 9.02 0.75
CA ALA A 46 -8.68 8.43 1.47
C ALA A 46 -8.28 7.30 2.43
N VAL A 47 -7.30 6.47 2.02
CA VAL A 47 -6.72 5.44 2.90
C VAL A 47 -5.93 6.08 4.05
N GLN A 48 -5.14 7.12 3.81
CA GLN A 48 -4.45 7.85 4.88
C GLN A 48 -5.44 8.43 5.89
N GLU A 49 -6.48 9.11 5.43
CA GLU A 49 -7.54 9.65 6.27
C GLU A 49 -8.17 8.56 7.14
N THR A 50 -8.50 7.41 6.55
CA THR A 50 -9.03 6.26 7.29
C THR A 50 -8.06 5.79 8.38
N LEU A 51 -6.78 5.67 8.06
CA LEU A 51 -5.75 5.25 9.02
C LEU A 51 -5.61 6.23 10.19
N TYR A 52 -5.67 7.54 9.93
CA TYR A 52 -5.57 8.58 10.96
C TYR A 52 -6.82 8.65 11.83
N HIS A 53 -8.01 8.72 11.22
CA HIS A 53 -9.29 8.84 11.94
C HIS A 53 -9.55 7.65 12.86
N GLN A 54 -9.16 6.44 12.43
CA GLN A 54 -9.32 5.22 13.22
C GLN A 54 -8.14 4.93 14.16
N ASN A 55 -7.15 5.84 14.22
CA ASN A 55 -5.92 5.70 14.99
C ASN A 55 -5.22 4.34 14.73
N LEU A 56 -5.16 3.95 13.45
CA LEU A 56 -4.53 2.71 12.99
C LEU A 56 -3.04 2.89 12.72
N VAL A 57 -2.58 4.14 12.53
CA VAL A 57 -1.16 4.45 12.30
C VAL A 57 -0.28 3.93 13.44
N GLY A 58 -0.68 4.12 14.70
CA GLY A 58 0.06 3.62 15.85
C GLY A 58 0.00 2.10 16.03
N ARG A 59 -1.03 1.43 15.49
CA ARG A 59 -1.23 -0.02 15.61
C ARG A 59 -0.59 -0.80 14.47
N TYR A 60 -0.54 -0.21 13.28
CA TYR A 60 -0.06 -0.83 12.03
C TYR A 60 0.88 0.14 11.30
N PRO A 61 2.06 0.43 11.88
CA PRO A 61 3.01 1.36 11.28
C PRO A 61 3.46 0.90 9.89
N GLU A 62 3.57 -0.40 9.64
CA GLU A 62 3.97 -0.93 8.33
C GLU A 62 2.94 -0.64 7.24
N VAL A 63 1.65 -0.58 7.60
CA VAL A 63 0.57 -0.19 6.68
C VAL A 63 0.70 1.28 6.34
N HIS A 64 0.90 2.13 7.36
CA HIS A 64 1.10 3.57 7.17
C HIS A 64 2.34 3.88 6.34
N GLU A 65 3.44 3.16 6.55
CA GLU A 65 4.66 3.33 5.77
C GLU A 65 4.43 3.03 4.28
N VAL A 66 3.77 1.91 3.94
CA VAL A 66 3.45 1.58 2.54
C VAL A 66 2.60 2.68 1.91
N VAL A 67 1.57 3.14 2.61
CA VAL A 67 0.68 4.20 2.12
C VAL A 67 1.40 5.53 1.95
N SER A 68 2.32 5.87 2.85
CA SER A 68 3.13 7.09 2.75
C SER A 68 4.05 7.06 1.53
N PHE A 69 4.70 5.92 1.24
CA PHE A 69 5.52 5.81 0.04
C PHE A 69 4.71 5.73 -1.25
N MET A 70 3.47 5.21 -1.22
CA MET A 70 2.54 5.36 -2.35
C MET A 70 2.24 6.84 -2.63
N TYR A 71 1.94 7.61 -1.57
CA TYR A 71 1.69 9.05 -1.67
C TYR A 71 2.91 9.77 -2.27
N LEU A 72 4.11 9.52 -1.73
CA LEU A 72 5.35 10.14 -2.23
C LEU A 72 5.64 9.79 -3.68
N SER A 73 5.35 8.56 -4.11
CA SER A 73 5.49 8.15 -5.51
C SER A 73 4.55 8.98 -6.40
N CYS A 74 3.26 9.05 -6.07
CA CYS A 74 2.31 9.89 -6.79
C CYS A 74 2.69 11.37 -6.78
N PHE A 75 3.10 11.89 -5.62
CA PHE A 75 3.47 13.29 -5.46
C PHE A 75 4.68 13.65 -6.34
N SER A 76 5.72 12.81 -6.34
CA SER A 76 6.89 13.05 -7.17
C SER A 76 6.54 13.05 -8.66
N LEU A 77 5.68 12.13 -9.10
CA LEU A 77 5.29 12.04 -10.51
C LEU A 77 4.40 13.23 -10.95
N LEU A 78 3.50 13.70 -10.08
CA LEU A 78 2.55 14.77 -10.39
C LEU A 78 3.14 16.18 -10.24
N TYR A 79 4.02 16.39 -9.26
CA TYR A 79 4.42 17.74 -8.83
C TYR A 79 5.93 17.99 -8.88
N MET A 80 6.74 16.96 -9.11
CA MET A 80 8.21 17.07 -9.19
C MET A 80 8.76 16.48 -10.49
N GLU A 81 7.96 16.48 -11.56
CA GLU A 81 8.36 15.96 -12.88
C GLU A 81 8.89 14.51 -12.85
N GLY A 82 8.53 13.72 -11.84
CA GLY A 82 9.00 12.36 -11.66
C GLY A 82 10.39 12.18 -11.05
N GLU A 83 11.07 13.25 -10.59
CA GLU A 83 12.47 13.24 -10.15
C GLU A 83 12.84 12.10 -9.18
N SER A 84 11.94 11.77 -8.25
CA SER A 84 12.12 10.72 -7.23
C SER A 84 11.11 9.57 -7.35
N PHE A 85 10.35 9.50 -8.45
CA PHE A 85 9.27 8.52 -8.61
C PHE A 85 9.79 7.09 -8.48
N ILE A 86 10.86 6.74 -9.19
CA ILE A 86 11.46 5.40 -9.15
C ILE A 86 11.97 5.06 -7.76
N THR A 87 12.64 6.00 -7.09
CA THR A 87 13.15 5.83 -5.73
C THR A 87 12.03 5.53 -4.75
N TYR A 88 10.96 6.33 -4.76
CA TYR A 88 9.82 6.11 -3.88
C TYR A 88 9.04 4.83 -4.23
N ARG A 89 8.94 4.48 -5.50
CA ARG A 89 8.30 3.25 -5.95
C ARG A 89 9.05 1.99 -5.49
N GLU A 90 10.38 2.00 -5.53
CA GLU A 90 11.19 0.87 -5.02
C GLU A 90 11.14 0.77 -3.49
N GLU A 91 11.18 1.90 -2.78
CA GLU A 91 11.04 1.92 -1.32
C GLU A 91 9.63 1.48 -0.87
N MET A 92 8.58 1.87 -1.60
CA MET A 92 7.23 1.35 -1.45
C MET A 92 7.21 -0.16 -1.66
N LYS A 93 7.84 -0.66 -2.73
CA LYS A 93 7.90 -2.09 -3.06
C LYS A 93 8.53 -2.91 -1.95
N ARG A 94 9.66 -2.44 -1.42
CA ARG A 94 10.36 -3.09 -0.32
C ARG A 94 9.47 -3.20 0.92
N ARG A 95 8.81 -2.11 1.31
CA ARG A 95 7.87 -2.08 2.44
C ARG A 95 6.65 -2.94 2.21
N TYR A 96 6.11 -2.93 1.00
CA TYR A 96 4.98 -3.77 0.65
C TYR A 96 5.33 -5.26 0.74
N LYS A 97 6.52 -5.67 0.28
CA LYS A 97 7.02 -7.04 0.48
C LYS A 97 7.11 -7.41 1.97
N THR A 98 7.60 -6.49 2.81
CA THR A 98 7.64 -6.70 4.27
C THR A 98 6.25 -6.85 4.85
N LEU A 99 5.32 -5.94 4.50
CA LEU A 99 3.92 -5.98 4.93
C LEU A 99 3.26 -7.32 4.58
N LEU A 100 3.41 -7.77 3.34
CA LEU A 100 2.89 -9.05 2.88
C LEU A 100 3.48 -10.25 3.64
N ARG A 101 4.78 -10.20 4.00
CA ARG A 101 5.41 -11.24 4.82
C ARG A 101 4.83 -11.25 6.22
N THR A 102 4.65 -10.09 6.85
CA THR A 102 4.00 -9.97 8.16
C THR A 102 2.66 -10.70 8.14
N PHE A 103 1.78 -10.40 7.17
CA PHE A 103 0.49 -11.09 7.05
C PHE A 103 0.59 -12.57 6.66
N ARG A 104 1.64 -13.01 5.95
CA ARG A 104 1.87 -14.43 5.64
C ARG A 104 2.14 -15.26 6.90
N PHE A 105 2.82 -14.71 7.90
CA PHE A 105 3.09 -15.38 9.17
C PHE A 105 1.89 -15.40 10.12
N PHE A 106 0.79 -14.78 9.72
CA PHE A 106 -0.50 -14.88 10.39
C PHE A 106 -1.50 -15.60 9.46
N PRO A 107 -1.62 -16.94 9.54
CA PRO A 107 -2.47 -17.74 8.65
C PRO A 107 -3.96 -17.35 8.68
N GLN A 108 -4.38 -16.62 9.71
CA GLN A 108 -5.75 -16.20 9.99
C GLN A 108 -6.29 -15.19 8.96
N TYR A 109 -5.43 -14.58 8.12
CA TYR A 109 -5.84 -13.58 7.14
C TYR A 109 -6.36 -14.15 5.80
N GLY A 110 -6.39 -15.48 5.59
CA GLY A 110 -6.94 -16.07 4.35
C GLY A 110 -6.15 -15.80 3.05
N TYR A 111 -5.13 -14.95 3.11
CA TYR A 111 -4.36 -14.49 1.95
C TYR A 111 -3.17 -15.41 1.57
N SER A 112 -2.95 -16.54 2.25
CA SER A 112 -1.65 -17.25 2.22
C SER A 112 -1.20 -17.74 0.84
N ARG A 113 -2.12 -18.20 -0.03
CA ARG A 113 -1.80 -18.65 -1.39
C ARG A 113 -1.59 -17.48 -2.37
N GLN A 114 -2.43 -16.44 -2.29
CA GLN A 114 -2.31 -15.27 -3.15
C GLN A 114 -1.06 -14.44 -2.81
N ILE A 115 -0.75 -14.28 -1.52
CA ILE A 115 0.46 -13.58 -1.05
C ILE A 115 1.73 -14.28 -1.51
N LYS A 116 1.80 -15.61 -1.42
CA LYS A 116 2.98 -16.36 -1.88
C LYS A 116 3.29 -16.07 -3.36
N ARG A 117 2.28 -16.15 -4.23
CA ARG A 117 2.44 -15.85 -5.67
C ARG A 117 2.86 -14.39 -5.88
N ARG A 118 2.29 -13.45 -5.13
CA ARG A 118 2.60 -12.02 -5.26
C ARG A 118 4.01 -11.67 -4.82
N ILE A 119 4.49 -12.19 -3.68
CA ILE A 119 5.87 -11.97 -3.25
C ILE A 119 6.86 -12.48 -4.30
N SER A 120 6.54 -13.58 -5.00
CA SER A 120 7.38 -14.14 -6.06
C SER A 120 7.33 -13.37 -7.38
N ASN A 121 6.23 -12.65 -7.66
CA ASN A 121 6.04 -11.89 -8.91
C ASN A 121 6.44 -10.41 -8.79
N LEU A 122 6.77 -9.93 -7.58
CA LEU A 122 7.31 -8.61 -7.29
C LEU A 122 8.84 -8.68 -7.21
#